data_AF-A0A9E4R6K8-F1
#
_entry.id   AF-A0A9E4R6K8-F1
#
_cell.length_a   1.000
_cell.length_b   1.000
_cell.length_c   1.000
_cell.angle_alpha   90.00
_cell.angle_beta   90.00
_cell.angle_gamma   90.00
#
_symmetry.space_group_name_H-M   'P 1'
#
loop_
_entity.id
_entity.type
_entity.pdbx_description
1 polymer ?
#
loop_
_entity_poly.entity_id
_entity_poly.type
_entity_poly.pdbx_seq_one_letter_code
_entity_poly.pdbx_strand_id
1 'polypeptide(L)'
;MSAKVNGLGHVGFYVKDLDLMKDFYANFMGMTLTKVGPLGAFFSADPEAVDHEIALINGRTSLEDPNWIQQISMRVDSVDDLRDFKRRIHEHGYKLDRIVTHASAIGCYFRDPENNPTEVFWLTGLTSWAHIGIPIDIDQSDEEVMAEVRRSWETVQHVKMGKPSSPETMDAIRELNAAAVVSR
;
A
#
# COMPACT_ATOMS: atom_id res chain seq x y z
N MET A 1 24.93 -7.59 -2.74
CA MET A 1 24.46 -7.20 -4.09
C MET A 1 23.41 -6.11 -3.89
N SER A 2 23.29 -5.15 -4.80
CA SER A 2 22.21 -4.16 -4.72
C SER A 2 20.85 -4.84 -4.85
N ALA A 3 19.84 -4.29 -4.15
CA ALA A 3 18.48 -4.79 -4.23
C ALA A 3 17.93 -4.68 -5.65
N LYS A 4 17.04 -5.60 -6.00
CA LYS A 4 16.33 -5.61 -7.28
C LYS A 4 14.86 -5.92 -7.05
N VAL A 5 14.00 -5.40 -7.92
CA VAL A 5 12.61 -5.82 -7.96
C VAL A 5 12.52 -7.23 -8.54
N ASN A 6 11.57 -8.03 -8.04
CA ASN A 6 11.34 -9.41 -8.51
C ASN A 6 10.07 -9.56 -9.36
N GLY A 7 9.20 -8.54 -9.40
CA GLY A 7 8.01 -8.54 -10.23
C GLY A 7 7.13 -7.31 -10.01
N LEU A 8 6.16 -7.12 -10.92
CA LEU A 8 5.05 -6.20 -10.70
C LEU A 8 4.15 -6.77 -9.62
N GLY A 9 3.77 -5.95 -8.64
CA GLY A 9 2.75 -6.27 -7.65
C GLY A 9 1.38 -5.80 -8.10
N HIS A 10 1.21 -4.47 -8.18
CA HIS A 10 -0.08 -3.88 -8.53
C HIS A 10 0.08 -2.53 -9.23
N VAL A 11 -1.01 -2.11 -9.88
CA VAL A 11 -1.15 -0.76 -10.43
C VAL A 11 -2.31 -0.07 -9.72
N GLY A 12 -2.03 1.12 -9.19
CA GLY A 12 -3.04 2.03 -8.65
C GLY A 12 -3.32 3.17 -9.61
N PHE A 13 -4.59 3.52 -9.78
CA PHE A 13 -4.98 4.67 -10.56
C PHE A 13 -6.18 5.39 -9.97
N TYR A 14 -6.25 6.69 -10.28
CA TYR A 14 -7.33 7.54 -9.81
C TYR A 14 -8.61 7.30 -10.60
N VAL A 15 -9.72 7.19 -9.88
CA VAL A 15 -11.07 7.07 -10.43
C VAL A 15 -11.95 8.23 -10.01
N LYS A 16 -12.94 8.53 -10.86
CA LYS A 16 -13.90 9.61 -10.65
C LYS A 16 -15.14 9.11 -9.90
N ASP A 17 -15.63 7.95 -10.30
CA ASP A 17 -16.77 7.26 -9.70
C ASP A 17 -16.31 5.88 -9.22
N LEU A 18 -16.04 5.77 -7.93
CA LEU A 18 -15.51 4.54 -7.36
C LEU A 18 -16.55 3.41 -7.37
N ASP A 19 -17.83 3.72 -7.21
CA ASP A 19 -18.88 2.69 -7.16
C ASP A 19 -19.13 2.10 -8.55
N LEU A 20 -19.14 2.93 -9.59
CA LEU A 20 -19.17 2.46 -10.98
C LEU A 20 -17.97 1.56 -11.30
N MET A 21 -16.77 1.97 -10.89
CA MET A 21 -15.56 1.21 -11.18
C MET A 21 -15.51 -0.10 -10.36
N LYS A 22 -16.01 -0.10 -9.13
CA LYS A 22 -16.17 -1.34 -8.34
C LYS A 22 -17.11 -2.32 -9.02
N ASP A 23 -18.24 -1.86 -9.53
CA ASP A 23 -19.18 -2.70 -10.28
C ASP A 23 -18.53 -3.29 -11.53
N PHE A 24 -17.81 -2.47 -12.30
CA PHE A 24 -17.07 -2.93 -13.48
C PHE A 24 -16.05 -4.02 -13.14
N TYR A 25 -15.16 -3.80 -12.16
CA TYR A 25 -14.13 -4.77 -11.81
C TYR A 25 -14.70 -6.02 -11.13
N ALA A 26 -15.74 -5.90 -10.32
CA ALA A 26 -16.38 -7.04 -9.67
C ALA A 26 -17.24 -7.87 -10.63
N ASN A 27 -18.18 -7.24 -11.31
CA ASN A 27 -19.27 -7.93 -12.00
C ASN A 27 -19.01 -8.13 -13.49
N PHE A 28 -18.34 -7.19 -14.15
CA PHE A 28 -18.01 -7.33 -15.57
C PHE A 28 -16.68 -8.09 -15.76
N MET A 29 -15.63 -7.71 -15.03
CA MET A 29 -14.33 -8.36 -15.12
C MET A 29 -14.22 -9.64 -14.28
N GLY A 30 -15.11 -9.83 -13.29
CA GLY A 30 -15.13 -11.02 -12.44
C GLY A 30 -14.04 -11.06 -11.37
N MET A 31 -13.45 -9.92 -10.99
CA MET A 31 -12.40 -9.86 -9.96
C MET A 31 -12.99 -9.87 -8.55
N THR A 32 -12.20 -10.33 -7.58
CA THR A 32 -12.56 -10.33 -6.16
C THR A 32 -12.19 -8.99 -5.52
N LEU A 33 -13.16 -8.33 -4.88
CA LEU A 33 -12.90 -7.16 -4.02
C LEU A 33 -12.22 -7.63 -2.72
N THR A 34 -10.96 -7.26 -2.53
CA THR A 34 -10.15 -7.74 -1.40
C THR A 34 -10.06 -6.75 -0.25
N LYS A 35 -9.91 -5.46 -0.54
CA LYS A 35 -9.89 -4.37 0.45
C LYS A 35 -10.80 -3.23 0.01
N VAL A 36 -11.43 -2.55 0.95
CA VAL A 36 -12.29 -1.39 0.65
C VAL A 36 -12.28 -0.40 1.82
N GLY A 37 -12.27 0.88 1.49
CA GLY A 37 -12.39 1.96 2.46
C GLY A 37 -12.80 3.27 1.79
N PRO A 38 -12.92 4.36 2.56
CA PRO A 38 -13.38 5.66 2.03
C PRO A 38 -12.54 6.22 0.89
N LEU A 39 -11.24 5.86 0.84
CA LEU A 39 -10.29 6.38 -0.14
C LEU A 39 -10.12 5.48 -1.37
N GLY A 40 -10.62 4.24 -1.36
CA GLY A 40 -10.41 3.33 -2.47
C GLY A 40 -10.87 1.89 -2.27
N ALA A 41 -10.78 1.12 -3.35
CA ALA A 41 -11.15 -0.28 -3.44
C ALA A 41 -10.05 -1.06 -4.18
N PHE A 42 -9.81 -2.30 -3.78
CA PHE A 42 -8.69 -3.11 -4.23
C PHE A 42 -9.18 -4.46 -4.74
N PHE A 43 -8.67 -4.91 -5.88
CA PHE A 43 -9.15 -6.08 -6.57
C PHE A 43 -8.03 -7.06 -6.90
N SER A 44 -8.34 -8.35 -6.76
CA SER A 44 -7.48 -9.47 -7.15
C SER A 44 -8.26 -10.45 -8.02
N ALA A 45 -7.63 -10.94 -9.09
CA ALA A 45 -8.11 -12.06 -9.89
C ALA A 45 -7.83 -13.40 -9.18
N ASP A 46 -6.79 -13.46 -8.34
CA ASP A 46 -6.44 -14.62 -7.51
C ASP A 46 -6.03 -14.16 -6.09
N PRO A 47 -7.01 -13.99 -5.17
CA PRO A 47 -6.76 -13.50 -3.81
C PRO A 47 -5.96 -14.46 -2.93
N GLU A 48 -5.77 -15.72 -3.35
CA GLU A 48 -4.89 -16.66 -2.65
C GLU A 48 -3.42 -16.38 -2.98
N ALA A 49 -3.11 -15.94 -4.20
CA ALA A 49 -1.76 -15.62 -4.65
C ALA A 49 -1.32 -14.20 -4.29
N VAL A 50 -2.19 -13.22 -4.51
CA VAL A 50 -1.88 -11.79 -4.31
C VAL A 50 -3.07 -11.04 -3.72
N ASP A 51 -2.79 -10.12 -2.80
CA ASP A 51 -3.83 -9.38 -2.09
C ASP A 51 -4.60 -8.42 -3.02
N HIS A 52 -3.94 -7.87 -4.04
CA HIS A 52 -4.54 -7.11 -5.14
C HIS A 52 -3.57 -6.93 -6.30
N GLU A 53 -4.12 -6.79 -7.50
CA GLU A 53 -3.39 -6.36 -8.71
C GLU A 53 -3.82 -4.94 -9.12
N ILE A 54 -5.05 -4.54 -8.75
CA ILE A 54 -5.66 -3.26 -9.11
C ILE A 54 -6.06 -2.51 -7.84
N ALA A 55 -5.58 -1.26 -7.71
CA ALA A 55 -6.01 -0.31 -6.68
C ALA A 55 -6.77 0.86 -7.31
N LEU A 56 -8.06 0.98 -7.01
CA LEU A 56 -8.91 2.09 -7.42
C LEU A 56 -8.92 3.14 -6.34
N ILE A 57 -8.34 4.32 -6.62
CA ILE A 57 -8.20 5.38 -5.62
C ILE A 57 -9.06 6.58 -6.00
N ASN A 58 -9.81 7.13 -5.03
CA ASN A 58 -10.55 8.37 -5.25
C ASN A 58 -9.60 9.54 -5.53
N GLY A 59 -9.92 10.37 -6.52
CA GLY A 59 -9.16 11.60 -6.77
C GLY A 59 -9.17 12.12 -8.20
N ARG A 60 -9.74 11.39 -9.15
CA ARG A 60 -9.77 11.85 -10.55
C ARG A 60 -10.82 12.93 -10.73
N THR A 61 -10.38 14.12 -11.12
CA THR A 61 -11.25 15.29 -11.28
C THR A 61 -11.94 15.31 -12.65
N SER A 62 -11.24 14.85 -13.70
CA SER A 62 -11.73 14.80 -15.08
C SER A 62 -11.30 13.51 -15.79
N LEU A 63 -12.06 13.09 -16.80
CA LEU A 63 -11.62 12.02 -17.70
C LEU A 63 -10.45 12.45 -18.59
N GLU A 64 -10.26 13.75 -18.76
CA GLU A 64 -9.16 14.36 -19.52
C GLU A 64 -7.92 14.68 -18.67
N ASP A 65 -7.98 14.44 -17.35
CA ASP A 65 -6.85 14.68 -16.42
C ASP A 65 -5.61 13.90 -16.88
N PRO A 66 -4.41 14.48 -17.03
CA PRO A 66 -3.25 13.69 -17.42
C PRO A 66 -2.71 12.79 -16.30
N ASN A 67 -3.13 12.98 -15.04
CA ASN A 67 -2.57 12.28 -13.88
C ASN A 67 -3.44 11.07 -13.48
N TRP A 68 -3.38 9.99 -14.26
CA TRP A 68 -4.18 8.79 -13.96
C TRP A 68 -3.51 7.86 -12.95
N ILE A 69 -2.18 7.75 -13.02
CA ILE A 69 -1.44 6.79 -12.21
C ILE A 69 -1.34 7.33 -10.79
N GLN A 70 -1.86 6.54 -9.84
CA GLN A 70 -1.69 6.82 -8.42
C GLN A 70 -0.44 6.13 -7.89
N GLN A 71 -0.12 4.91 -8.34
CA GLN A 71 1.15 4.24 -8.07
C GLN A 71 1.41 3.07 -9.03
N ILE A 72 2.68 2.78 -9.27
CA ILE A 72 3.17 1.52 -9.86
C ILE A 72 4.00 0.82 -8.78
N SER A 73 3.60 -0.40 -8.41
CA SER A 73 4.16 -1.06 -7.24
C SER A 73 4.88 -2.35 -7.62
N MET A 74 6.11 -2.49 -7.16
CA MET A 74 6.99 -3.62 -7.49
C MET A 74 7.49 -4.31 -6.22
N ARG A 75 7.58 -5.63 -6.26
CA ARG A 75 7.91 -6.43 -5.10
C ARG A 75 9.43 -6.60 -4.93
N VAL A 76 9.87 -6.62 -3.67
CA VAL A 76 11.22 -7.03 -3.24
C VAL A 76 11.14 -8.18 -2.22
N ASP A 77 12.29 -8.77 -1.87
CA ASP A 77 12.33 -10.02 -1.09
C ASP A 77 12.47 -9.78 0.42
N SER A 78 12.95 -8.60 0.85
CA SER A 78 13.27 -8.33 2.25
C SER A 78 13.10 -6.86 2.66
N VAL A 79 13.09 -6.61 3.97
CA VAL A 79 13.22 -5.26 4.53
C VAL A 79 14.57 -4.62 4.18
N ASP A 80 15.64 -5.42 4.08
CA ASP A 80 16.97 -4.95 3.65
C ASP A 80 16.97 -4.42 2.23
N ASP A 81 16.18 -5.02 1.34
CA ASP A 81 16.00 -4.49 -0.01
C ASP A 81 15.33 -3.10 0.02
N LEU A 82 14.34 -2.90 0.90
CA LEU A 82 13.72 -1.58 1.09
C LEU A 82 14.72 -0.55 1.61
N ARG A 83 15.58 -0.93 2.57
CA ARG A 83 16.66 -0.08 3.09
C ARG A 83 17.67 0.27 1.99
N ASP A 84 18.06 -0.70 1.16
CA ASP A 84 18.95 -0.47 0.01
C ASP A 84 18.33 0.47 -1.02
N PHE A 85 17.05 0.30 -1.35
CA PHE A 85 16.33 1.22 -2.23
C PHE A 85 16.23 2.62 -1.63
N LYS A 86 15.85 2.76 -0.35
CA LYS A 86 15.81 4.06 0.35
C LYS A 86 17.16 4.78 0.25
N ARG A 87 18.26 4.08 0.51
CA ARG A 87 19.61 4.64 0.37
C ARG A 87 19.89 5.10 -1.07
N ARG A 88 19.63 4.25 -2.06
CA ARG A 88 19.89 4.57 -3.48
C ARG A 88 18.99 5.68 -4.01
N ILE A 89 17.74 5.79 -3.55
CA ILE A 89 16.82 6.89 -3.85
C ILE A 89 17.47 8.22 -3.45
N HIS A 90 18.02 8.31 -2.22
CA HIS A 90 18.72 9.50 -1.75
C HIS A 90 20.01 9.77 -2.53
N GLU A 91 20.84 8.74 -2.78
CA GLU A 91 22.11 8.88 -3.51
C GLU A 91 21.91 9.41 -4.94
N HIS A 92 20.80 9.06 -5.59
CA HIS A 92 20.48 9.50 -6.96
C HIS A 92 19.62 10.77 -7.01
N GLY A 93 19.24 11.34 -5.86
CA GLY A 93 18.41 12.54 -5.79
C GLY A 93 16.95 12.34 -6.21
N TYR A 94 16.45 11.10 -6.18
CA TYR A 94 15.03 10.84 -6.38
C TYR A 94 14.22 11.29 -5.15
N LYS A 95 13.01 11.79 -5.39
CA LYS A 95 12.13 12.25 -4.31
C LYS A 95 11.50 11.04 -3.61
N LEU A 96 11.87 10.82 -2.35
CA LEU A 96 11.14 9.92 -1.44
C LEU A 96 9.87 10.63 -0.95
N ASP A 97 8.71 10.01 -1.15
CA ASP A 97 7.42 10.55 -0.70
C ASP A 97 7.05 10.04 0.71
N ARG A 98 7.16 8.73 0.97
CA ARG A 98 6.81 8.12 2.26
C ARG A 98 7.29 6.67 2.38
N ILE A 99 7.37 6.17 3.61
CA ILE A 99 7.53 4.75 3.93
C ILE A 99 6.47 4.38 4.97
N VAL A 100 5.65 3.37 4.66
CA VAL A 100 4.50 2.99 5.48
C VAL A 100 4.36 1.48 5.57
N THR A 101 3.76 0.99 6.67
CA THR A 101 3.26 -0.38 6.78
C THR A 101 1.76 -0.42 6.50
N HIS A 102 1.38 -1.39 5.69
CA HIS A 102 0.01 -1.80 5.42
C HIS A 102 -0.40 -3.03 6.28
N ALA A 103 0.37 -3.30 7.35
CA ALA A 103 0.44 -4.56 8.10
C ALA A 103 0.90 -5.77 7.26
N SER A 104 0.26 -6.00 6.12
CA SER A 104 0.57 -7.06 5.15
C SER A 104 1.83 -6.82 4.32
N ALA A 105 2.21 -5.55 4.17
CA ALA A 105 3.39 -5.13 3.44
C ALA A 105 4.02 -3.90 4.07
N ILE A 106 5.30 -3.69 3.83
CA ILE A 106 5.95 -2.40 4.00
C ILE A 106 6.22 -1.83 2.61
N GLY A 107 5.74 -0.61 2.35
CA GLY A 107 5.89 0.09 1.09
C GLY A 107 6.82 1.30 1.22
N CYS A 108 7.74 1.44 0.27
CA CYS A 108 8.63 2.61 0.10
C CYS A 108 8.25 3.33 -1.20
N TYR A 109 7.72 4.55 -1.07
CA TYR A 109 7.12 5.33 -2.14
C TYR A 109 8.03 6.48 -2.55
N PHE A 110 8.30 6.60 -3.84
CA PHE A 110 9.20 7.60 -4.41
C PHE A 110 8.79 8.00 -5.83
N ARG A 111 9.50 8.97 -6.41
CA ARG A 111 9.30 9.45 -7.78
C ARG A 111 10.38 8.92 -8.70
N ASP A 112 9.95 8.35 -9.83
CA ASP A 112 10.86 7.99 -10.92
C ASP A 112 11.38 9.26 -11.64
N PRO A 113 12.28 9.14 -12.64
CA PRO A 113 12.83 10.29 -13.37
C PRO A 113 11.80 11.16 -14.10
N GLU A 114 10.61 10.63 -14.42
CA GLU A 114 9.50 11.35 -15.05
C GLU A 114 8.43 11.77 -14.04
N ASN A 115 8.73 11.65 -12.74
CA ASN A 115 7.87 12.01 -11.63
C ASN A 115 6.63 11.12 -11.44
N ASN A 116 6.62 9.92 -12.02
CA ASN A 116 5.58 8.93 -11.77
C ASN A 116 5.70 8.40 -10.33
N PRO A 117 4.58 8.28 -9.60
CA PRO A 117 4.59 7.64 -8.29
C PRO A 117 4.92 6.15 -8.41
N THR A 118 6.02 5.76 -7.78
CA THR A 118 6.54 4.39 -7.78
C THR A 118 6.64 3.88 -6.36
N GLU A 119 6.37 2.60 -6.17
CA GLU A 119 6.52 1.90 -4.89
C GLU A 119 7.41 0.66 -5.08
N VAL A 120 8.34 0.45 -4.15
CA VAL A 120 8.87 -0.89 -3.88
C VAL A 120 8.34 -1.37 -2.55
N PHE A 121 7.86 -2.62 -2.49
CA PHE A 121 7.26 -3.16 -1.27
C PHE A 121 7.72 -4.57 -0.95
N TRP A 122 7.73 -4.88 0.34
CA TRP A 122 8.03 -6.19 0.89
C TRP A 122 6.81 -6.74 1.62
N LEU A 123 6.47 -8.02 1.40
CA LEU A 123 5.41 -8.70 2.14
C LEU A 123 5.91 -9.18 3.50
N THR A 124 5.19 -8.84 4.56
CA THR A 124 5.59 -9.13 5.94
C THR A 124 5.26 -10.57 6.37
N GLY A 125 4.48 -11.28 5.56
CA GLY A 125 3.92 -12.60 5.89
C GLY A 125 2.65 -12.55 6.74
N LEU A 126 2.19 -11.37 7.15
CA LEU A 126 0.94 -11.21 7.91
C LEU A 126 -0.22 -10.87 6.97
N THR A 127 -1.28 -11.67 6.95
CA THR A 127 -2.47 -11.35 6.15
C THR A 127 -3.27 -10.22 6.79
N SER A 128 -3.59 -9.18 6.02
CA SER A 128 -4.46 -8.07 6.46
C SER A 128 -5.33 -7.59 5.30
N TRP A 129 -6.62 -7.39 5.56
CA TRP A 129 -7.60 -6.88 4.58
C TRP A 129 -8.03 -5.44 4.84
N ALA A 130 -7.43 -4.79 5.83
CA ALA A 130 -7.74 -3.39 6.13
C ALA A 130 -7.02 -2.44 5.18
N HIS A 131 -7.71 -1.37 4.79
CA HIS A 131 -7.10 -0.25 4.08
C HIS A 131 -6.43 0.68 5.10
N ILE A 132 -5.14 0.46 5.36
CA ILE A 132 -4.31 1.27 6.27
C ILE A 132 -2.99 1.64 5.60
N GLY A 133 -2.30 2.65 6.12
CA GLY A 133 -0.93 2.98 5.76
C GLY A 133 -0.29 3.79 6.89
N ILE A 134 0.38 3.11 7.81
CA ILE A 134 0.95 3.70 9.02
C ILE A 134 2.43 4.02 8.77
N PRO A 135 2.94 5.22 9.06
CA PRO A 135 4.37 5.50 8.95
C PRO A 135 5.20 4.46 9.73
N ILE A 136 6.21 3.86 9.09
CA ILE A 136 7.14 2.90 9.73
C ILE A 136 8.62 3.28 9.47
N ASP A 137 9.45 3.26 10.52
CA ASP A 137 10.87 3.57 10.39
C ASP A 137 11.67 2.29 10.14
N ILE A 138 12.03 2.09 8.87
CA ILE A 138 12.76 0.90 8.46
C ILE A 138 14.25 0.94 8.80
N ASP A 139 14.80 2.04 9.33
CA ASP A 139 16.22 2.09 9.72
C ASP A 139 16.49 1.44 11.09
N GLN A 140 15.43 1.14 11.84
CA GLN A 140 15.49 0.37 13.09
C GLN A 140 15.89 -1.09 12.84
N SER A 141 16.15 -1.84 13.91
CA SER A 141 16.41 -3.28 13.81
C SER A 141 15.21 -4.05 13.25
N ASP A 142 15.45 -5.21 12.64
CA ASP A 142 14.38 -6.06 12.09
C ASP A 142 13.33 -6.42 13.15
N GLU A 143 13.77 -6.61 14.40
CA GLU A 143 12.89 -6.90 15.52
C GLU A 143 11.91 -5.75 15.80
N GLU A 144 12.43 -4.52 15.85
CA GLU A 144 11.63 -3.32 16.11
C GLU A 144 10.69 -3.01 14.94
N VAL A 145 11.19 -3.09 13.69
CA VAL A 145 10.37 -2.95 12.47
C VAL A 145 9.22 -3.94 12.50
N MET A 146 9.49 -5.21 12.80
CA MET A 146 8.45 -6.22 12.86
C MET A 146 7.54 -6.07 14.08
N ALA A 147 7.99 -5.48 15.18
CA ALA A 147 7.12 -5.13 16.30
C ALA A 147 6.11 -4.02 15.92
N GLU A 148 6.53 -3.00 15.16
CA GLU A 148 5.62 -1.97 14.63
C GLU A 148 4.62 -2.55 13.62
N VAL A 149 5.08 -3.44 12.73
CA VAL A 149 4.21 -4.18 11.81
C VAL A 149 3.17 -5.00 12.59
N ARG A 150 3.58 -5.77 13.61
CA ARG A 150 2.67 -6.59 14.42
C ARG A 150 1.65 -5.73 15.17
N ARG A 151 2.06 -4.61 15.76
CA ARG A 151 1.14 -3.64 16.39
C ARG A 151 0.09 -3.14 15.41
N SER A 152 0.50 -2.82 14.18
CA SER A 152 -0.42 -2.40 13.11
C SER A 152 -1.36 -3.53 12.71
N TRP A 153 -0.85 -4.76 12.61
CA TRP A 153 -1.63 -5.95 12.26
C TRP A 153 -2.64 -6.32 13.35
N GLU A 154 -2.25 -6.36 14.62
CA GLU A 154 -3.12 -6.68 15.74
C GLU A 154 -4.33 -5.73 15.82
N THR A 155 -4.11 -4.47 15.45
CA THR A 155 -5.16 -3.43 15.38
C THR A 155 -6.22 -3.72 14.32
N VAL A 156 -5.91 -4.48 13.27
CA VAL A 156 -6.77 -4.62 12.09
C VAL A 156 -7.03 -6.05 11.61
N GLN A 157 -6.42 -7.06 12.24
CA GLN A 157 -6.48 -8.47 11.83
C GLN A 157 -7.91 -9.03 11.73
N HIS A 158 -8.87 -8.45 12.45
CA HIS A 158 -10.27 -8.84 12.43
C HIS A 158 -11.06 -8.29 11.22
N VAL A 159 -10.47 -7.39 10.42
CA VAL A 159 -11.10 -6.87 9.21
C VAL A 159 -11.19 -7.99 8.18
N LYS A 160 -12.41 -8.28 7.72
CA LYS A 160 -12.68 -9.34 6.76
C LYS A 160 -12.42 -8.85 5.33
N MET A 161 -11.96 -9.75 4.47
CA MET A 161 -11.79 -9.50 3.04
C MET A 161 -13.06 -8.89 2.42
N GLY A 162 -12.87 -7.84 1.63
CA GLY A 162 -13.95 -7.13 0.94
C GLY A 162 -14.92 -6.38 1.85
N LYS A 163 -14.62 -6.26 3.15
CA LYS A 163 -15.43 -5.50 4.11
C LYS A 163 -14.70 -4.24 4.58
N PRO A 164 -15.41 -3.11 4.73
CA PRO A 164 -14.81 -1.92 5.31
C PRO A 164 -14.50 -2.15 6.79
N SER A 165 -13.50 -1.43 7.29
CA SER A 165 -13.21 -1.35 8.73
C SER A 165 -14.38 -0.75 9.50
N SER A 166 -14.62 -1.23 10.72
CA SER A 166 -15.64 -0.64 11.61
C SER A 166 -15.23 0.77 12.07
N PRO A 167 -16.17 1.62 12.53
CA PRO A 167 -15.83 2.91 13.11
C PRO A 167 -14.76 2.83 14.21
N GLU A 168 -14.88 1.87 15.13
CA GLU A 168 -13.92 1.64 16.22
C GLU A 168 -12.54 1.27 15.67
N THR A 169 -12.50 0.45 14.63
CA THR A 169 -11.25 0.09 13.96
C THR A 169 -10.62 1.31 13.27
N MET A 170 -11.44 2.16 12.63
CA MET A 170 -10.99 3.41 12.01
C MET A 170 -10.44 4.39 13.05
N ASP A 171 -11.04 4.48 14.23
CA ASP A 171 -10.51 5.26 15.36
C ASP A 171 -9.16 4.71 15.83
N ALA A 172 -9.04 3.41 16.04
CA ALA A 172 -7.77 2.79 16.41
C ALA A 172 -6.67 3.02 15.35
N ILE A 173 -7.02 2.97 14.06
CA ILE A 173 -6.09 3.30 12.96
C ILE A 173 -5.65 4.78 13.02
N ARG A 174 -6.56 5.70 13.37
CA ARG A 174 -6.23 7.13 13.53
C ARG A 174 -5.26 7.34 14.70
N GLU A 175 -5.51 6.70 15.84
CA GLU A 175 -4.64 6.76 17.01
C GLU A 175 -3.26 6.18 16.71
N LEU A 176 -3.20 5.05 16.02
CA LEU A 176 -1.96 4.41 15.60
C LEU A 176 -1.14 5.32 14.67
N ASN A 177 -1.78 5.98 13.70
CA ASN A 177 -1.13 6.97 12.85
C ASN A 177 -0.58 8.15 13.64
N ALA A 178 -1.37 8.70 14.57
CA ALA A 178 -0.94 9.83 15.38
C ALA A 178 0.29 9.48 16.23
N ALA A 179 0.30 8.29 16.84
CA ALA A 179 1.44 7.80 17.61
C ALA A 179 2.72 7.64 16.76
N ALA A 180 2.59 7.06 15.56
CA ALA A 180 3.71 6.84 14.65
C ALA A 180 4.33 8.14 14.08
N VAL A 181 3.55 9.22 13.99
CA VAL A 181 4.05 10.54 13.59
C VAL A 181 4.80 11.22 14.73
N VAL A 182 4.36 11.05 15.98
CA VAL A 182 5.00 11.67 17.17
C VAL A 182 6.33 11.01 17.54
N SER A 183 6.50 9.72 17.23
CA SER A 183 7.71 8.96 17.54
C SER A 183 8.88 9.20 16.57
N ARG A 184 8.78 10.19 15.68
CA ARG A 184 9.77 10.54 14.64
C ARG A 184 10.23 11.97 14.77
#